data_AF-A0A7Y6EXH1-F1
#
_entry.id   AF-A0A7Y6EXH1-F1
#
_cell.length_a   1.000
_cell.length_b   1.000
_cell.length_c   1.000
_cell.angle_alpha   90.00
_cell.angle_beta   90.00
_cell.angle_gamma   90.00
#
_symmetry.space_group_name_H-M   'P 1'
#
loop_
_entity.id
_entity.type
_entity.pdbx_description
1 polymer ?
#
loop_
_entity_poly.entity_id
_entity_poly.type
_entity_poly.pdbx_seq_one_letter_code
_entity_poly.pdbx_strand_id
1 'polypeptide(L)'
;MKDIEKRELEYRYKDPDEDDEETITVQYCTKIELENLKVKDLFSAIAYREIAPESRIVGDIYLINETKKCIFHIHDSRGMDVVATDTDTLRPVYEKFNDWILDFDRNKINQIFHDQTQ
;
A
#
# COMPACT_ATOMS: atom_id res chain seq x y z
N MET A 1 -8.40 -8.11 22.48
CA MET A 1 -8.06 -8.13 21.04
C MET A 1 -8.88 -7.01 20.42
N LYS A 2 -8.28 -6.05 19.70
CA LYS A 2 -9.08 -5.04 18.99
C LYS A 2 -9.96 -5.75 17.97
N ASP A 3 -11.20 -5.30 17.79
CA ASP A 3 -12.12 -5.91 16.85
C ASP A 3 -11.50 -5.85 15.44
N ILE A 4 -11.36 -7.02 14.82
CA ILE A 4 -10.95 -7.15 13.42
C ILE A 4 -12.24 -7.34 12.63
N GLU A 5 -12.53 -6.39 11.75
CA GLU A 5 -13.65 -6.46 10.84
C GLU A 5 -13.26 -7.35 9.65
N LYS A 6 -14.07 -8.37 9.37
CA LYS A 6 -13.95 -9.21 8.18
C LYS A 6 -15.05 -8.82 7.19
N ARG A 7 -14.69 -8.67 5.91
CA ARG A 7 -15.64 -8.47 4.80
C ARG A 7 -15.33 -9.45 3.68
N GLU A 8 -16.37 -9.91 2.99
CA GLU A 8 -16.27 -10.68 1.75
C GLU A 8 -16.78 -9.80 0.63
N LEU A 9 -15.98 -9.66 -0.42
CA LEU A 9 -16.18 -8.76 -1.55
C LEU A 9 -16.03 -9.54 -2.85
N GLU A 10 -16.61 -9.01 -3.93
CA GLU A 10 -16.35 -9.51 -5.28
C GLU A 10 -14.84 -9.51 -5.57
N TYR A 11 -14.36 -10.52 -6.30
CA TYR A 11 -12.96 -10.60 -6.69
C TYR A 11 -12.55 -9.38 -7.53
N ARG A 12 -11.47 -8.71 -7.11
CA ARG A 12 -11.02 -7.45 -7.73
C ARG A 12 -10.35 -7.66 -9.09
N TYR A 13 -9.76 -8.83 -9.33
CA TYR A 13 -8.87 -9.08 -10.47
C TYR A 13 -9.45 -10.11 -11.43
N LYS A 14 -10.76 -10.07 -11.67
CA LYS A 14 -11.41 -10.98 -12.62
C LYS A 14 -10.71 -10.94 -13.96
N ASP A 15 -10.14 -12.06 -14.37
CA ASP A 15 -9.61 -12.23 -15.71
C ASP A 15 -10.73 -12.79 -16.62
N PRO A 16 -11.06 -12.14 -17.75
CA PRO A 16 -12.04 -12.67 -18.70
C PRO A 16 -11.68 -14.05 -19.26
N ASP A 17 -10.39 -14.41 -19.25
CA ASP A 17 -9.86 -15.67 -19.77
C ASP A 17 -9.72 -16.76 -18.68
N GLU A 18 -9.99 -16.45 -17.40
CA GLU A 18 -9.98 -17.40 -16.27
C GLU A 18 -11.39 -17.61 -15.66
N ASP A 19 -11.62 -18.79 -15.08
CA ASP A 19 -12.86 -19.11 -14.36
C ASP A 19 -12.79 -18.60 -12.91
N ASP A 20 -12.89 -17.28 -12.78
CA ASP A 20 -12.87 -16.55 -11.50
C ASP A 20 -14.27 -16.30 -10.91
N GLU A 21 -15.32 -16.89 -11.48
CA GLU A 21 -16.71 -16.59 -11.10
C GLU A 21 -17.00 -16.89 -9.63
N GLU A 22 -16.36 -17.92 -9.07
CA GLU A 22 -16.49 -18.32 -7.66
C GLU A 22 -15.43 -17.68 -6.75
N THR A 23 -14.45 -16.97 -7.32
CA THR A 23 -13.38 -16.32 -6.54
C THR A 23 -13.94 -15.12 -5.78
N ILE A 24 -13.54 -14.95 -4.52
CA ILE A 24 -13.91 -13.80 -3.68
C ILE A 24 -12.67 -13.13 -3.10
N THR A 25 -12.80 -11.83 -2.78
CA THR A 25 -11.81 -11.12 -1.97
C THR A 25 -12.24 -11.13 -0.51
N VAL A 26 -11.40 -11.66 0.37
CA VAL A 26 -11.59 -11.57 1.82
C VAL A 26 -10.73 -10.44 2.37
N GLN A 27 -11.37 -9.42 2.95
CA GLN A 27 -10.70 -8.28 3.55
C GLN A 27 -10.77 -8.33 5.07
N TYR A 28 -9.64 -8.06 5.73
CA TYR A 28 -9.55 -7.86 7.18
C TYR A 28 -9.09 -6.44 7.48
N CYS A 29 -9.83 -5.74 8.35
CA CYS A 29 -9.57 -4.35 8.72
C CYS A 29 -9.56 -4.17 10.24
N THR A 30 -8.62 -3.40 10.77
CA THR A 30 -8.63 -3.00 12.17
C THR A 30 -8.02 -1.62 12.33
N LYS A 31 -8.50 -0.87 13.34
CA LYS A 31 -7.95 0.46 13.68
C LYS A 31 -6.85 0.33 14.71
N ILE A 32 -5.70 0.92 14.45
CA ILE A 32 -4.55 0.93 15.36
C ILE A 32 -3.97 2.33 15.47
N GLU A 33 -3.45 2.68 16.65
CA GLU A 33 -2.67 3.89 16.83
C GLU A 33 -1.24 3.64 16.33
N LEU A 34 -0.62 4.67 15.77
CA LEU A 34 0.71 4.53 15.16
C LEU A 34 1.77 4.01 16.14
N GLU A 35 1.71 4.43 17.41
CA GLU A 35 2.63 3.97 18.47
C GLU A 35 2.54 2.47 18.76
N ASN A 36 1.38 1.87 18.48
CA ASN A 36 1.11 0.46 18.67
C ASN A 36 1.40 -0.37 17.40
N LEU A 37 1.67 0.28 16.26
CA LEU A 37 2.02 -0.39 15.02
C LEU A 37 3.50 -0.78 15.03
N LYS A 38 3.78 -2.09 15.05
CA LYS A 38 5.14 -2.61 14.92
C LYS A 38 5.62 -2.59 13.47
N VAL A 39 5.92 -1.39 12.98
CA VAL A 39 6.28 -1.12 11.58
C VAL A 39 7.42 -2.03 11.10
N LYS A 40 8.49 -2.19 11.90
CA LYS A 40 9.62 -3.06 11.56
C LYS A 40 9.21 -4.53 11.37
N ASP A 41 8.35 -5.04 12.26
CA ASP A 41 7.88 -6.43 12.19
C ASP A 41 7.00 -6.64 10.97
N LEU A 42 6.16 -5.65 10.64
CA LEU A 42 5.34 -5.66 9.43
C LEU A 42 6.20 -5.72 8.16
N PHE A 43 7.16 -4.81 8.00
CA PHE A 43 8.07 -4.82 6.84
C PHE A 43 8.88 -6.11 6.75
N SER A 44 9.37 -6.61 7.89
CA SER A 44 10.09 -7.88 7.93
C SER A 44 9.20 -9.02 7.43
N ALA A 45 7.95 -9.09 7.90
CA ALA A 45 7.02 -10.13 7.50
C ALA A 45 6.65 -10.06 6.01
N ILE A 46 6.56 -8.86 5.44
CA ILE A 46 6.36 -8.65 3.99
C ILE A 46 7.58 -9.16 3.22
N ALA A 47 8.80 -8.74 3.58
CA ALA A 47 10.02 -9.19 2.92
C ALA A 47 10.22 -10.71 3.01
N TYR A 48 9.86 -11.32 4.14
CA TYR A 48 9.91 -12.78 4.31
C TYR A 48 9.00 -13.54 3.35
N ARG A 49 7.94 -12.94 2.79
CA ARG A 49 7.09 -13.59 1.77
C ARG A 49 7.89 -14.02 0.55
N GLU A 50 8.93 -13.27 0.19
CA GLU A 50 9.74 -13.54 -0.99
C GLU A 50 10.83 -14.59 -0.75
N ILE A 51 11.24 -14.78 0.51
CA ILE A 51 12.39 -15.62 0.87
C ILE A 51 11.95 -16.93 1.53
N ALA A 52 10.82 -16.93 2.25
CA ALA A 52 10.31 -18.05 3.01
C ALA A 52 8.83 -18.30 2.66
N PRO A 53 8.52 -19.31 1.83
CA PRO A 53 7.15 -19.65 1.43
C PRO A 53 6.20 -19.98 2.60
N GLU A 54 6.76 -20.35 3.76
CA GLU A 54 6.04 -20.61 5.01
C GLU A 54 5.53 -19.31 5.70
N SER A 55 5.87 -18.13 5.17
CA SER A 55 5.42 -16.84 5.70
C SER A 55 3.90 -16.71 5.61
N ARG A 56 3.27 -16.34 6.72
CA ARG A 56 1.81 -16.40 6.92
C ARG A 56 1.03 -15.18 6.41
N ILE A 57 1.72 -14.17 5.90
CA ILE A 57 1.05 -12.97 5.38
C ILE A 57 0.77 -13.17 3.89
N VAL A 58 -0.48 -13.46 3.58
CA VAL A 58 -1.00 -13.62 2.22
C VAL A 58 -1.94 -12.46 1.91
N GLY A 59 -1.85 -11.92 0.69
CA GLY A 59 -2.68 -10.81 0.22
C GLY A 59 -2.02 -9.44 0.30
N ASP A 60 -2.77 -8.41 -0.11
CA ASP A 60 -2.32 -7.02 -0.14
C ASP A 60 -2.43 -6.36 1.23
N ILE A 61 -1.44 -5.53 1.57
CA ILE A 61 -1.42 -4.77 2.82
C ILE A 61 -1.53 -3.29 2.53
N TYR A 62 -2.55 -2.67 3.13
CA TYR A 62 -2.78 -1.24 3.08
C TYR A 62 -2.69 -0.62 4.48
N LEU A 63 -1.87 0.41 4.64
CA LEU A 63 -1.88 1.28 5.82
C LEU A 63 -2.63 2.56 5.47
N ILE A 64 -3.79 2.76 6.09
CA ILE A 64 -4.65 3.92 5.85
C ILE A 64 -4.45 4.93 6.96
N ASN A 65 -3.88 6.09 6.64
CA ASN A 65 -3.75 7.20 7.56
C ASN A 65 -4.93 8.16 7.40
N GLU A 66 -5.96 7.99 8.24
CA GLU A 66 -7.17 8.80 8.21
C GLU A 66 -6.94 10.29 8.53
N THR A 67 -5.86 10.61 9.27
CA THR A 67 -5.54 12.00 9.67
C THR A 67 -4.88 12.77 8.53
N LYS A 68 -3.96 12.11 7.80
CA LYS A 68 -3.26 12.69 6.65
C LYS A 68 -3.94 12.44 5.32
N LYS A 69 -5.05 11.68 5.29
CA LYS A 69 -5.77 11.30 4.06
C LYS A 69 -4.85 10.65 3.02
N CYS A 70 -3.97 9.76 3.48
CA CYS A 70 -3.07 9.00 2.62
C CYS A 70 -3.12 7.49 2.90
N ILE A 71 -2.77 6.70 1.88
CA ILE A 71 -2.73 5.24 1.91
C ILE A 71 -1.34 4.82 1.45
N PHE A 72 -0.76 3.85 2.16
CA PHE A 72 0.46 3.16 1.77
C PHE A 72 0.08 1.74 1.35
N HIS A 73 0.44 1.33 0.14
CA HIS A 73 0.29 -0.04 -0.34
C HIS A 73 1.68 -0.67 -0.49
N ILE A 74 1.98 -1.65 0.37
CA ILE A 74 3.29 -2.29 0.43
C ILE A 74 3.21 -3.63 -0.27
N HIS A 75 3.65 -3.70 -1.52
CA HIS A 75 3.45 -4.88 -2.36
C HIS A 75 4.48 -5.98 -2.04
N ASP A 76 5.76 -5.61 -1.94
CA ASP A 76 6.86 -6.54 -1.68
C ASP A 76 8.12 -5.82 -1.12
N SER A 77 9.29 -6.49 -1.12
CA SER A 77 10.53 -5.90 -0.58
C SER A 77 11.15 -4.81 -1.47
N ARG A 78 10.69 -4.65 -2.71
CA ARG A 78 11.26 -3.74 -3.72
C ARG A 78 10.67 -2.35 -3.63
N GLY A 79 9.43 -2.19 -3.15
CA GLY A 79 8.79 -0.87 -3.12
C GLY A 79 7.38 -0.84 -2.57
N MET A 80 6.81 0.36 -2.60
CA MET A 80 5.44 0.65 -2.19
C MET A 80 4.88 1.84 -2.94
N ASP A 81 3.57 1.85 -3.10
CA ASP A 81 2.83 3.03 -3.57
C ASP A 81 2.34 3.86 -2.37
N VAL A 82 2.41 5.18 -2.53
CA VAL A 82 1.83 6.14 -1.60
C VAL A 82 0.86 7.03 -2.37
N VAL A 83 -0.41 6.98 -1.99
CA VAL A 83 -1.47 7.80 -2.59
C VAL A 83 -2.12 8.69 -1.55
N ALA A 84 -2.50 9.90 -1.93
CA ALA A 84 -3.22 10.82 -1.07
C ALA A 84 -4.30 11.53 -1.88
N THR A 85 -5.28 12.10 -1.17
CA THR A 85 -6.33 12.91 -1.81
C THR A 85 -5.83 14.27 -2.27
N ASP A 86 -4.64 14.69 -1.82
CA ASP A 86 -4.06 16.01 -2.08
C ASP A 86 -2.55 15.88 -2.35
N THR A 87 -2.05 16.60 -3.37
CA THR A 87 -0.63 16.64 -3.73
C THR A 87 0.24 17.23 -2.63
N ASP A 88 -0.25 18.20 -1.85
CA ASP A 88 0.51 18.81 -0.76
C ASP A 88 0.81 17.83 0.37
N THR A 89 -0.07 16.84 0.58
CA THR A 89 0.20 15.74 1.51
C THR A 89 1.41 14.91 1.09
N LEU A 90 1.61 14.75 -0.22
CA LEU A 90 2.70 13.95 -0.80
C LEU A 90 3.97 14.77 -1.01
N ARG A 91 3.90 16.10 -1.05
CA ARG A 91 5.06 16.97 -1.31
C ARG A 91 6.26 16.70 -0.39
N PRO A 92 6.11 16.57 0.95
CA PRO A 92 7.24 16.22 1.81
C PRO A 92 7.81 14.82 1.54
N VAL A 93 6.98 13.88 1.07
CA VAL A 93 7.42 12.53 0.70
C VAL A 93 8.21 12.60 -0.61
N TYR A 94 7.67 13.29 -1.62
CA TYR A 94 8.31 13.52 -2.91
C TYR A 94 9.68 14.20 -2.76
N GLU A 95 9.77 15.27 -1.97
CA GLU A 95 11.02 16.02 -1.77
C GLU A 95 12.06 15.19 -1.00
N LYS A 96 11.64 14.46 0.03
CA LYS A 96 12.54 13.69 0.88
C LYS A 96 13.03 12.39 0.24
N PHE A 97 12.18 11.73 -0.54
CA PHE A 97 12.44 10.40 -1.11
C PHE A 97 12.48 10.43 -2.65
N ASN A 98 12.79 11.58 -3.25
CA ASN A 98 12.84 11.75 -4.71
C ASN A 98 13.76 10.73 -5.39
N ASP A 99 14.88 10.42 -4.76
CA ASP A 99 15.87 9.46 -5.27
C ASP A 99 15.34 8.02 -5.31
N TRP A 100 14.26 7.72 -4.58
CA TRP A 100 13.66 6.38 -4.53
C TRP A 100 12.64 6.15 -5.65
N ILE A 101 12.26 7.21 -6.37
CA ILE A 101 11.34 7.12 -7.50
C ILE A 101 12.02 6.39 -8.67
N LEU A 102 11.35 5.38 -9.22
CA LEU A 102 11.82 4.66 -10.40
C LEU A 102 11.89 5.58 -11.62
N ASP A 103 12.92 5.43 -12.46
CA ASP A 103 13.12 6.27 -13.65
C ASP A 103 11.91 6.22 -14.61
N PHE A 104 11.22 5.08 -14.66
CA PHE A 104 9.99 4.91 -15.43
C PHE A 104 8.87 5.87 -15.00
N ASP A 105 8.68 6.07 -13.70
CA ASP A 105 7.60 6.89 -13.13
C ASP A 105 8.04 8.35 -12.90
N ARG A 106 9.35 8.59 -12.79
CA ARG A 106 9.95 9.88 -12.43
C ARG A 106 9.41 11.05 -13.25
N ASN A 107 9.36 10.92 -14.57
CA ASN A 107 8.89 12.01 -15.43
C ASN A 107 7.42 12.38 -15.17
N LYS A 108 6.56 11.37 -14.98
CA LYS A 108 5.13 11.59 -14.69
C LYS A 108 4.94 12.21 -13.31
N ILE A 109 5.68 11.72 -12.32
CA ILE A 109 5.61 12.25 -10.95
C ILE A 109 6.13 13.69 -10.91
N ASN A 110 7.25 13.99 -11.57
CA ASN A 110 7.81 15.35 -11.62
C ASN A 110 6.85 16.36 -12.24
N GLN A 111 6.08 15.98 -13.28
CA GLN A 111 5.06 16.87 -13.88
C GLN A 111 4.02 17.30 -12.83
N ILE A 112 3.57 16.39 -11.98
CA ILE A 112 2.59 16.68 -10.93
C ILE A 112 3.15 17.69 -9.92
N PHE A 113 4.43 17.55 -9.52
CA PHE A 113 5.01 18.35 -8.43
C PHE A 113 5.68 19.65 -8.88
N HIS A 114 6.20 19.72 -10.11
CA HIS A 114 6.87 20.90 -10.65
C HIS A 114 5.91 21.95 -11.23
N ASP A 115 4.72 21.55 -11.67
CA ASP A 115 3.69 22.48 -12.16
C ASP A 115 3.05 23.34 -11.05
N GLN A 116 3.34 23.03 -9.78
CA GLN A 116 2.82 23.75 -8.61
C GLN A 116 3.79 24.79 -8.04
N THR A 117 4.90 25.10 -8.74
CA THR A 117 5.77 26.23 -8.41
C THR A 117 5.27 27.49 -9.11
N GLN A 118 4.28 28.17 -8.53
CA GLN A 118 3.89 29.53 -8.90
C GLN A 118 3.48 30.34 -7.68
#